data_AF-A0A9D5FRW2-F1
#
_entry.id   AF-A0A9D5FRW2-F1
#
_cell.length_a   1.000
_cell.length_b   1.000
_cell.length_c   1.000
_cell.angle_alpha   90.00
_cell.angle_beta   90.00
_cell.angle_gamma   90.00
#
_symmetry.space_group_name_H-M   'P 1'
#
loop_
_entity.id
_entity.type
_entity.pdbx_description
1 polymer ?
#
loop_
_entity_poly.entity_id
_entity_poly.type
_entity_poly.pdbx_seq_one_letter_code
_entity_poly.pdbx_strand_id
1 'polypeptide(L)'
;MDFEIKEQVRLPMSKCVELVLSGVQFRIFRASITVAIIALAVAFLMTILGDSLVERQVRKALTKLSAPRQTFMFWNQRLSQPMTQADLASAVMGAEKRDPRWEELKHWGECQDEALMKLKRVSAHEAEWLRFFANLKEGEKRQLVGRAMGREILALLQDETAFQNFSSEIKTLGVEVPKSMDELRTFLGEWQAQSGLREKIIDGHADALKAIQKLFGGRSAAERLSVLDDAMMAGINGLGFRVLPQDVPALRAESARSLDAKRIEDLLEKPSFKQQFAIQYGVKDMNKVSAMMLYGKFTGRSDVKWLFKQKDAANLKMSPERVREVSRELIGQKRFDRIETALSDIGQGTGMFGFSTRVQWLIIVSLIVCTVGIANAMLMSVTERFREIATMKCLGATDGFIMINFLLESGLQGLAGGIIGGLLGAILGIVRASVACGTMAIQNIPGIEMVISFLICIVVGILLSIVAAIYPAKVAARLAPMEAMRVE
;
A
#
# COMPACT_ATOMS: atom_id res chain seq x y z
N MET A 1 16.85 -54.63 66.31
CA MET A 1 17.26 -53.29 65.83
C MET A 1 16.02 -52.42 65.91
N ASP A 2 15.86 -51.72 67.03
CA ASP A 2 14.74 -50.80 67.23
C ASP A 2 15.04 -49.50 66.47
N PHE A 3 14.22 -49.20 65.46
CA PHE A 3 14.29 -47.93 64.76
C PHE A 3 13.65 -46.85 65.63
N GLU A 4 14.48 -45.95 66.15
CA GLU A 4 14.04 -44.77 66.89
C GLU A 4 13.39 -43.79 65.90
N ILE A 5 12.05 -43.80 65.84
CA ILE A 5 11.27 -42.89 64.98
C ILE A 5 11.31 -41.50 65.62
N LYS A 6 12.19 -40.61 65.14
CA LYS A 6 12.20 -39.19 65.54
C LYS A 6 10.83 -38.55 65.27
N GLU A 7 10.33 -37.78 66.26
CA GLU A 7 9.09 -37.01 66.14
C GLU A 7 9.05 -36.15 64.88
N GLN A 8 7.95 -36.23 64.13
CA GLN A 8 7.72 -35.43 62.95
C GLN A 8 7.58 -33.95 63.32
N VAL A 9 8.41 -33.10 62.71
CA VAL A 9 8.34 -31.64 62.86
C VAL A 9 6.99 -31.14 62.35
N ARG A 10 6.08 -30.76 63.26
CA ARG A 10 4.81 -30.13 62.90
C ARG A 10 5.02 -28.63 62.70
N LEU A 11 5.05 -28.20 61.45
CA LEU A 11 5.08 -26.78 61.11
C LEU A 11 3.75 -26.11 61.49
N PRO A 12 3.76 -24.90 62.08
CA PRO A 12 2.54 -24.14 62.33
C PRO A 12 1.85 -23.77 61.01
N MET A 13 0.52 -23.79 61.00
CA MET A 13 -0.30 -23.57 59.79
C MET A 13 0.04 -22.27 59.04
N SER A 14 0.42 -21.21 59.75
CA SER A 14 0.87 -19.95 59.13
C SER A 14 2.10 -20.13 58.25
N LYS A 15 3.10 -20.93 58.70
CA LYS A 15 4.30 -21.22 57.90
C LYS A 15 4.01 -22.14 56.73
N CYS A 16 3.08 -23.08 56.86
CA CYS A 16 2.62 -23.90 55.74
C CYS A 16 1.96 -23.04 54.65
N VAL A 17 1.07 -22.11 55.04
CA VAL A 17 0.40 -21.19 54.10
C VAL A 17 1.39 -20.24 53.44
N GLU A 18 2.34 -19.67 54.19
CA GLU A 18 3.39 -18.78 53.67
C GLU A 18 4.29 -19.49 52.64
N LEU A 19 4.69 -20.73 52.89
CA LEU A 19 5.50 -21.53 51.97
C LEU A 19 4.73 -21.86 50.68
N VAL A 20 3.45 -22.22 50.80
CA VAL A 20 2.59 -22.49 49.64
C VAL A 20 2.40 -21.22 48.81
N LEU A 21 2.08 -20.09 49.45
CA LEU A 21 1.90 -18.80 48.75
C LEU A 21 3.17 -18.33 48.06
N SER A 22 4.33 -18.43 48.73
CA SER A 22 5.62 -18.05 48.15
C SER A 22 5.94 -18.93 46.94
N GLY A 23 5.75 -20.26 47.05
CA GLY A 23 5.95 -21.19 45.94
C GLY A 23 4.98 -21.01 44.76
N VAL A 24 3.76 -20.51 45.02
CA VAL A 24 2.79 -20.15 43.98
C VAL A 24 3.17 -18.84 43.28
N GLN A 25 3.61 -17.82 44.04
CA GLN A 25 4.03 -16.53 43.48
C GLN A 25 5.18 -16.67 42.49
N PHE A 26 6.23 -17.42 42.82
CA PHE A 26 7.35 -17.66 41.90
C PHE A 26 6.91 -18.38 40.62
N ARG A 27 6.02 -19.37 40.74
CA ARG A 27 5.46 -20.10 39.60
C ARG A 27 4.63 -19.19 38.69
N ILE A 28 3.75 -18.37 39.27
CA ILE A 28 2.92 -17.42 38.52
C ILE A 28 3.79 -16.35 37.85
N PHE A 29 4.80 -15.84 38.53
CA PHE A 29 5.70 -14.82 37.99
C PHE A 29 6.48 -15.33 36.77
N ARG A 30 6.94 -16.58 36.76
CA ARG A 30 7.62 -17.13 35.57
C ARG A 30 6.67 -17.45 34.43
N ALA A 31 5.50 -18.00 34.75
CA ALA A 31 4.46 -18.20 33.76
C ALA A 31 4.06 -16.87 33.11
N SER A 32 3.99 -15.78 33.88
CA SER A 32 3.70 -14.44 33.35
C SER A 32 4.81 -13.90 32.45
N ILE A 33 6.10 -14.17 32.74
CA ILE A 33 7.21 -13.84 31.83
C ILE A 33 7.02 -14.52 30.47
N THR A 34 6.74 -15.83 30.48
CA THR A 34 6.58 -16.60 29.23
C THR A 34 5.36 -16.12 28.44
N VAL A 35 4.24 -15.91 29.12
CA VAL A 35 3.03 -15.34 28.54
C VAL A 35 3.28 -13.94 27.98
N ALA A 36 4.07 -13.09 28.65
CA ALA A 36 4.42 -11.75 28.19
C ALA A 36 5.28 -11.78 26.91
N ILE A 37 6.27 -12.67 26.83
CA ILE A 37 7.09 -12.86 25.63
C ILE A 37 6.20 -13.27 24.44
N ILE A 38 5.32 -14.25 24.65
CA ILE A 38 4.36 -14.70 23.62
C ILE A 38 3.42 -13.56 23.24
N ALA A 39 2.85 -12.86 24.23
CA ALA A 39 1.93 -11.75 23.99
C ALA A 39 2.57 -10.63 23.19
N LEU A 40 3.83 -10.27 23.43
CA LEU A 40 4.54 -9.27 22.65
C LEU A 40 4.75 -9.71 21.19
N ALA A 41 5.16 -10.95 20.97
CA ALA A 41 5.34 -11.47 19.60
C ALA A 41 4.03 -11.55 18.83
N VAL A 42 2.97 -12.04 19.48
CA VAL A 42 1.62 -12.10 18.89
C VAL A 42 1.06 -10.69 18.68
N ALA A 43 1.28 -9.75 19.60
CA ALA A 43 0.89 -8.36 19.44
C ALA A 43 1.60 -7.70 18.27
N PHE A 44 2.90 -7.95 18.08
CA PHE A 44 3.64 -7.47 16.93
C PHE A 44 3.07 -8.01 15.62
N LEU A 45 2.84 -9.33 15.54
CA LEU A 45 2.23 -9.96 14.36
C LEU A 45 0.83 -9.40 14.07
N MET A 46 -0.02 -9.30 15.09
CA MET A 46 -1.38 -8.78 14.97
C MET A 46 -1.41 -7.29 14.61
N THR A 47 -0.45 -6.50 15.11
CA THR A 47 -0.30 -5.09 14.73
C THR A 47 -0.01 -4.98 13.24
N ILE A 48 0.92 -5.77 12.71
CA ILE A 48 1.26 -5.76 11.28
C ILE A 48 0.07 -6.20 10.42
N LEU A 49 -0.62 -7.28 10.82
CA LEU A 49 -1.81 -7.76 10.12
C LEU A 49 -2.93 -6.71 10.15
N GLY A 50 -3.23 -6.14 11.32
CA GLY A 50 -4.26 -5.12 11.49
C GLY A 50 -3.98 -3.87 10.66
N ASP A 51 -2.75 -3.37 10.67
CA ASP A 51 -2.31 -2.21 9.87
C ASP A 51 -2.57 -2.48 8.38
N SER A 52 -2.09 -3.62 7.87
CA SER A 52 -2.24 -3.99 6.44
C SER A 52 -3.69 -4.17 6.00
N LEU A 53 -4.55 -4.72 6.85
CA LEU A 53 -5.97 -4.91 6.55
C LEU A 53 -6.71 -3.57 6.49
N VAL A 54 -6.46 -2.69 7.46
CA VAL A 54 -7.08 -1.36 7.49
C VAL A 54 -6.60 -0.54 6.29
N GLU A 55 -5.30 -0.52 5.99
CA GLU A 55 -4.75 0.17 4.82
C GLU A 55 -5.37 -0.32 3.51
N ARG A 56 -5.56 -1.64 3.35
CA ARG A 56 -6.18 -2.23 2.17
C ARG A 56 -7.64 -1.76 2.01
N GLN A 57 -8.41 -1.71 3.09
CA GLN A 57 -9.79 -1.23 3.05
C GLN A 57 -9.87 0.27 2.82
N VAL A 58 -9.01 1.06 3.46
CA VAL A 58 -8.92 2.50 3.22
C VAL A 58 -8.55 2.76 1.75
N ARG A 59 -7.62 2.00 1.16
CA ARG A 59 -7.29 2.12 -0.27
C ARG A 59 -8.47 1.79 -1.19
N LYS A 60 -9.25 0.75 -0.87
CA LYS A 60 -10.49 0.43 -1.59
C LYS A 60 -11.55 1.53 -1.46
N ALA A 61 -11.66 2.16 -0.29
CA ALA A 61 -12.57 3.28 -0.08
C ALA A 61 -12.11 4.53 -0.85
N LEU A 62 -10.81 4.85 -0.80
CA LEU A 62 -10.21 5.98 -1.51
C LEU A 62 -10.40 5.85 -3.02
N THR A 63 -10.10 4.69 -3.60
CA THR A 63 -10.28 4.45 -5.05
C THR A 63 -11.72 4.63 -5.49
N LYS A 64 -12.71 4.20 -4.68
CA LYS A 64 -14.12 4.46 -4.97
C LYS A 64 -14.48 5.95 -4.93
N LEU A 65 -13.92 6.68 -3.96
CA LEU A 65 -14.17 8.11 -3.80
C LEU A 65 -13.45 8.95 -4.87
N SER A 66 -12.27 8.52 -5.32
CA SER A 66 -11.48 9.22 -6.33
C SER A 66 -11.84 8.84 -7.76
N ALA A 67 -12.51 7.70 -8.00
CA ALA A 67 -12.86 7.22 -9.34
C ALA A 67 -13.59 8.25 -10.22
N PRO A 68 -14.63 8.98 -9.75
CA PRO A 68 -15.27 10.04 -10.55
C PRO A 68 -14.28 11.14 -10.98
N ARG A 69 -13.40 11.56 -10.07
CA ARG A 69 -12.38 12.59 -10.32
C ARG A 69 -11.31 12.10 -11.28
N GLN A 70 -10.83 10.87 -11.11
CA GLN A 70 -9.88 10.25 -12.02
C GLN A 70 -10.47 10.13 -13.44
N THR A 71 -11.74 9.74 -13.54
CA THR A 71 -12.48 9.67 -14.81
C THR A 71 -12.56 11.05 -15.48
N PHE A 72 -12.90 12.10 -14.71
CA PHE A 72 -12.88 13.47 -15.22
C PHE A 72 -11.49 13.93 -15.67
N MET A 73 -10.46 13.75 -14.84
CA MET A 73 -9.09 14.16 -15.18
C MET A 73 -8.61 13.46 -16.45
N PHE A 74 -8.87 12.15 -16.54
CA PHE A 74 -8.58 11.34 -17.72
C PHE A 74 -9.24 11.93 -18.98
N TRP A 75 -10.57 12.13 -18.95
CA TRP A 75 -11.29 12.67 -20.11
C TRP A 75 -10.92 14.11 -20.42
N ASN A 76 -10.73 14.96 -19.41
CA ASN A 76 -10.35 16.35 -19.60
C ASN A 76 -8.96 16.47 -20.25
N GLN A 77 -7.98 15.68 -19.81
CA GLN A 77 -6.66 15.64 -20.44
C GLN A 77 -6.77 15.14 -21.88
N ARG A 78 -7.48 14.04 -22.08
CA ARG A 78 -7.57 13.37 -23.39
C ARG A 78 -8.30 14.19 -24.45
N LEU A 79 -9.25 15.03 -24.04
CA LEU A 79 -9.98 15.94 -24.92
C LEU A 79 -9.28 17.30 -25.11
N SER A 80 -8.19 17.57 -24.37
CA SER A 80 -7.50 18.86 -24.39
C SER A 80 -6.08 18.78 -24.97
N GLN A 81 -5.42 17.63 -24.92
CA GLN A 81 -4.02 17.47 -25.31
C GLN A 81 -3.86 16.40 -26.41
N PRO A 82 -3.01 16.65 -27.43
CA PRO A 82 -2.70 15.64 -28.43
C PRO A 82 -1.98 14.46 -27.79
N MET A 83 -2.29 13.26 -28.28
CA MET A 83 -1.67 12.03 -27.80
C MET A 83 -0.19 12.01 -28.16
N THR A 84 0.68 11.78 -27.18
CA THR A 84 2.09 11.60 -27.46
C THR A 84 2.39 10.16 -27.87
N GLN A 85 3.56 9.98 -28.47
CA GLN A 85 4.15 8.68 -28.77
C GLN A 85 4.22 7.77 -27.52
N ALA A 86 4.51 8.33 -26.34
CA ALA A 86 4.52 7.62 -25.06
C ALA A 86 3.11 7.20 -24.62
N ASP A 87 2.14 8.11 -24.72
CA ASP A 87 0.75 7.84 -24.39
C ASP A 87 0.19 6.72 -25.27
N LEU A 88 0.47 6.74 -26.58
CA LEU A 88 0.06 5.69 -27.51
C LEU A 88 0.58 4.31 -27.09
N ALA A 89 1.88 4.18 -26.81
CA ALA A 89 2.44 2.90 -26.40
C ALA A 89 1.77 2.39 -25.11
N SER A 90 1.53 3.28 -24.14
CA SER A 90 0.84 2.93 -22.90
C SER A 90 -0.62 2.50 -23.15
N ALA A 91 -1.33 3.20 -24.03
CA ALA A 91 -2.71 2.91 -24.39
C ALA A 91 -2.86 1.58 -25.11
N VAL A 92 -1.98 1.29 -26.08
CA VAL A 92 -1.99 0.04 -26.85
C VAL A 92 -1.64 -1.15 -25.95
N MET A 93 -0.66 -1.02 -25.05
CA MET A 93 -0.31 -2.08 -24.10
C MET A 93 -1.46 -2.40 -23.14
N GLY A 94 -2.15 -1.36 -22.65
CA GLY A 94 -3.24 -1.49 -21.69
C GLY A 94 -4.58 -1.92 -22.30
N ALA A 95 -4.81 -1.70 -23.59
CA ALA A 95 -6.08 -2.03 -24.24
C ALA A 95 -6.20 -3.53 -24.56
N GLU A 96 -7.33 -4.14 -24.18
CA GLU A 96 -7.72 -5.49 -24.61
C GLU A 96 -8.70 -5.43 -25.79
N LYS A 97 -8.82 -6.50 -26.58
CA LYS A 97 -9.67 -6.52 -27.79
C LYS A 97 -11.14 -6.15 -27.53
N ARG A 98 -11.66 -6.39 -26.33
CA ARG A 98 -13.04 -6.07 -25.91
C ARG A 98 -13.16 -4.70 -25.23
N ASP A 99 -12.06 -4.03 -24.95
CA ASP A 99 -12.03 -2.72 -24.32
C ASP A 99 -12.46 -1.66 -25.34
N PRO A 100 -13.34 -0.70 -24.98
CA PRO A 100 -13.61 0.49 -25.79
C PRO A 100 -12.34 1.12 -26.38
N ARG A 101 -11.23 1.16 -25.63
CA ARG A 101 -9.95 1.74 -26.08
C ARG A 101 -9.35 1.09 -27.31
N TRP A 102 -9.55 -0.22 -27.47
CA TRP A 102 -9.05 -0.94 -28.65
C TRP A 102 -9.70 -0.44 -29.93
N GLU A 103 -11.00 -0.16 -29.84
CA GLU A 103 -11.78 0.33 -30.97
C GLU A 103 -11.51 1.80 -31.30
N GLU A 104 -11.17 2.61 -30.29
CA GLU A 104 -10.74 4.01 -30.49
C GLU A 104 -9.44 4.07 -31.30
N LEU A 105 -8.44 3.27 -30.92
CA LEU A 105 -7.16 3.19 -31.61
C LEU A 105 -7.31 2.68 -33.05
N LYS A 106 -8.23 1.73 -33.28
CA LYS A 106 -8.58 1.27 -34.63
C LYS A 106 -9.21 2.36 -35.47
N HIS A 107 -10.10 3.15 -34.87
CA HIS A 107 -10.76 4.25 -35.55
C HIS A 107 -9.76 5.31 -36.02
N TRP A 108 -8.87 5.78 -35.13
CA TRP A 108 -7.88 6.79 -35.51
C TRP A 108 -6.77 6.25 -36.42
N GLY A 109 -6.40 4.98 -36.27
CA GLY A 109 -5.38 4.35 -37.10
C GLY A 109 -5.88 3.80 -38.43
N GLU A 110 -7.21 3.82 -38.66
CA GLU A 110 -7.88 3.17 -39.80
C GLU A 110 -7.35 1.74 -40.06
N CYS A 111 -7.17 0.97 -38.99
CA CYS A 111 -6.43 -0.29 -39.03
C CYS A 111 -7.27 -1.50 -38.56
N GLN A 112 -6.87 -2.68 -39.03
CA GLN A 112 -7.47 -3.95 -38.61
C GLN A 112 -6.85 -4.46 -37.29
N ASP A 113 -7.56 -5.38 -36.63
CA ASP A 113 -7.11 -5.97 -35.36
C ASP A 113 -5.70 -6.55 -35.43
N GLU A 114 -5.32 -7.16 -36.57
CA GLU A 114 -4.00 -7.77 -36.74
C GLU A 114 -2.86 -6.74 -36.68
N ALA A 115 -3.06 -5.57 -37.30
CA ALA A 115 -2.07 -4.49 -37.30
C ALA A 115 -1.89 -3.92 -35.88
N LEU A 116 -3.00 -3.74 -35.15
CA LEU A 116 -2.96 -3.24 -33.78
C LEU A 116 -2.38 -4.27 -32.80
N MET A 117 -2.61 -5.56 -33.02
CA MET A 117 -1.97 -6.65 -32.24
C MET A 117 -0.45 -6.69 -32.47
N LYS A 118 0.01 -6.47 -33.70
CA LYS A 118 1.44 -6.33 -33.99
C LYS A 118 2.02 -5.11 -33.28
N LEU A 119 1.35 -3.96 -33.35
CA LEU A 119 1.78 -2.76 -32.63
C LEU A 119 1.85 -2.99 -31.12
N LYS A 120 0.86 -3.69 -30.53
CA LYS A 120 0.87 -4.06 -29.10
C LYS A 120 2.08 -4.88 -28.70
N ARG A 121 2.43 -5.90 -29.50
CA ARG A 121 3.62 -6.72 -29.27
C ARG A 121 4.89 -5.87 -29.30
N VAL A 122 5.02 -5.02 -30.33
CA VAL A 122 6.18 -4.14 -30.49
C VAL A 122 6.28 -3.14 -29.33
N SER A 123 5.18 -2.54 -28.89
CA SER A 123 5.17 -1.64 -27.73
C SER A 123 5.53 -2.34 -26.41
N ALA A 124 5.20 -3.62 -26.25
CA ALA A 124 5.62 -4.40 -25.09
C ALA A 124 7.14 -4.63 -25.07
N HIS A 125 7.73 -4.98 -26.22
CA HIS A 125 9.19 -5.09 -26.37
C HIS A 125 9.89 -3.74 -26.17
N GLU A 126 9.29 -2.65 -26.69
CA GLU A 126 9.78 -1.29 -26.49
C GLU A 126 9.86 -0.95 -25.00
N ALA A 127 8.81 -1.23 -24.22
CA ALA A 127 8.80 -0.96 -22.79
C ALA A 127 9.86 -1.77 -22.03
N GLU A 128 10.11 -3.02 -22.45
CA GLU A 128 11.14 -3.89 -21.87
C GLU A 128 12.55 -3.31 -22.11
N TRP A 129 12.88 -2.93 -23.35
CA TRP A 129 14.16 -2.34 -23.70
C TRP A 129 14.37 -0.96 -23.05
N LEU A 130 13.35 -0.11 -23.02
CA LEU A 130 13.45 1.20 -22.35
C LEU A 130 13.66 1.06 -20.84
N ARG A 131 13.06 0.06 -20.18
CA ARG A 131 13.32 -0.24 -18.77
C ARG A 131 14.75 -0.72 -18.55
N PHE A 132 15.29 -1.54 -19.44
CA PHE A 132 16.70 -1.93 -19.40
C PHE A 132 17.61 -0.69 -19.43
N PHE A 133 17.43 0.20 -20.40
CA PHE A 133 18.24 1.42 -20.50
C PHE A 133 18.04 2.39 -19.32
N ALA A 134 16.85 2.40 -18.71
CA ALA A 134 16.57 3.22 -17.53
C ALA A 134 17.25 2.68 -16.25
N ASN A 135 17.51 1.37 -16.17
CA ASN A 135 18.12 0.72 -15.02
C ASN A 135 19.66 0.66 -15.07
N LEU A 136 20.27 1.02 -16.21
CA LEU A 136 21.73 1.13 -16.32
C LEU A 136 22.27 2.21 -15.38
N LYS A 137 23.48 2.02 -14.86
CA LYS A 137 24.14 3.08 -14.09
C LYS A 137 24.45 4.25 -15.03
N GLU A 138 24.40 5.47 -14.50
CA GLU A 138 24.60 6.69 -15.29
C GLU A 138 25.93 6.68 -16.09
N GLY A 139 26.99 6.10 -15.52
CA GLY A 139 28.28 5.92 -16.20
C GLY A 139 28.22 4.93 -17.37
N GLU A 140 27.62 3.76 -17.14
CA GLU A 140 27.43 2.71 -18.17
C GLU A 140 26.54 3.25 -19.31
N LYS A 141 25.46 3.96 -18.96
CA LYS A 141 24.53 4.57 -19.92
C LYS A 141 25.22 5.64 -20.78
N ARG A 142 26.02 6.53 -20.18
CA ARG A 142 26.75 7.56 -20.93
C ARG A 142 27.77 6.98 -21.90
N GLN A 143 28.40 5.88 -21.54
CA GLN A 143 29.33 5.18 -22.41
C GLN A 143 28.57 4.56 -23.60
N LEU A 144 27.52 3.78 -23.30
CA LEU A 144 26.78 3.01 -24.32
C LEU A 144 25.95 3.84 -25.29
N VAL A 145 25.29 4.91 -24.82
CA VAL A 145 24.28 5.66 -25.62
C VAL A 145 24.45 7.18 -25.52
N GLY A 146 25.52 7.67 -24.90
CA GLY A 146 25.83 9.09 -24.78
C GLY A 146 24.79 9.86 -23.96
N ARG A 147 24.20 10.90 -24.57
CA ARG A 147 23.16 11.76 -23.94
C ARG A 147 21.73 11.36 -24.35
N ALA A 148 21.57 10.37 -25.21
CA ALA A 148 20.25 9.97 -25.72
C ALA A 148 19.38 9.41 -24.58
N MET A 149 18.11 9.82 -24.56
CA MET A 149 17.17 9.45 -23.51
C MET A 149 15.90 8.83 -24.10
N GLY A 150 15.40 7.78 -23.44
CA GLY A 150 14.15 7.13 -23.85
C GLY A 150 14.22 6.60 -25.29
N ARG A 151 13.29 7.04 -26.14
CA ARG A 151 13.19 6.58 -27.53
C ARG A 151 14.27 7.11 -28.46
N GLU A 152 14.98 8.16 -28.07
CA GLU A 152 16.15 8.64 -28.81
C GLU A 152 17.24 7.56 -28.86
N ILE A 153 17.33 6.71 -27.83
CA ILE A 153 18.24 5.57 -27.80
C ILE A 153 17.86 4.57 -28.91
N LEU A 154 16.57 4.26 -29.05
CA LEU A 154 16.09 3.34 -30.07
C LEU A 154 16.32 3.88 -31.48
N ALA A 155 16.14 5.20 -31.68
CA ALA A 155 16.44 5.87 -32.94
C ALA A 155 17.95 5.85 -33.25
N LEU A 156 18.80 6.12 -32.25
CA LEU A 156 20.27 6.07 -32.39
C LEU A 156 20.75 4.67 -32.78
N LEU A 157 20.18 3.63 -32.17
CA LEU A 157 20.54 2.23 -32.44
C LEU A 157 20.03 1.70 -33.79
N GLN A 158 19.26 2.48 -34.55
CA GLN A 158 18.97 2.13 -35.94
C GLN A 158 20.17 2.31 -36.87
N ASP A 159 21.10 3.20 -36.53
CA ASP A 159 22.32 3.36 -37.30
C ASP A 159 23.24 2.16 -37.10
N GLU A 160 23.74 1.59 -38.19
CA GLU A 160 24.57 0.40 -38.15
C GLU A 160 25.84 0.61 -37.33
N THR A 161 26.49 1.76 -37.49
CA THR A 161 27.75 2.03 -36.80
C THR A 161 27.53 2.20 -35.29
N ALA A 162 26.46 2.90 -34.92
CA ALA A 162 26.07 3.05 -33.53
C ALA A 162 25.69 1.71 -32.89
N PHE A 163 24.99 0.84 -33.60
CA PHE A 163 24.61 -0.49 -33.11
C PHE A 163 25.84 -1.40 -32.89
N GLN A 164 26.81 -1.40 -33.81
CA GLN A 164 28.04 -2.18 -33.67
C GLN A 164 28.88 -1.69 -32.49
N ASN A 165 29.01 -0.37 -32.32
CA ASN A 165 29.70 0.23 -31.18
C ASN A 165 29.03 -0.18 -29.85
N PHE A 166 27.70 -0.04 -29.77
CA PHE A 166 26.92 -0.48 -28.62
C PHE A 166 27.11 -1.97 -28.32
N SER A 167 27.04 -2.84 -29.34
CA SER A 167 27.23 -4.28 -29.19
C SER A 167 28.63 -4.68 -28.71
N SER A 168 29.66 -3.90 -29.05
CA SER A 168 31.03 -4.12 -28.60
C SER A 168 31.22 -3.65 -27.15
N GLU A 169 30.72 -2.45 -26.84
CA GLU A 169 30.86 -1.86 -25.51
C GLU A 169 30.07 -2.63 -24.44
N ILE A 170 28.88 -3.12 -24.76
CA ILE A 170 28.07 -3.87 -23.81
C ILE A 170 28.74 -5.18 -23.36
N LYS A 171 29.47 -5.84 -24.29
CA LYS A 171 30.27 -7.02 -23.99
C LYS A 171 31.47 -6.68 -23.11
N THR A 172 32.13 -5.56 -23.40
CA THR A 172 33.27 -5.07 -22.59
C THR A 172 32.85 -4.73 -21.16
N LEU A 173 31.67 -4.16 -20.97
CA LEU A 173 31.13 -3.79 -19.66
C LEU A 173 30.55 -4.97 -18.88
N GLY A 174 30.38 -6.14 -19.50
CA GLY A 174 29.80 -7.33 -18.85
C GLY A 174 28.35 -7.13 -18.41
N VAL A 175 27.60 -6.25 -19.10
CA VAL A 175 26.21 -5.96 -18.77
C VAL A 175 25.31 -7.04 -19.37
N GLU A 176 24.50 -7.68 -18.54
CA GLU A 176 23.50 -8.64 -19.01
C GLU A 176 22.37 -7.93 -19.76
N VAL A 177 22.16 -8.32 -21.02
CA VAL A 177 21.03 -7.86 -21.83
C VAL A 177 19.78 -8.69 -21.52
N PRO A 178 18.56 -8.12 -21.60
CA PRO A 178 17.32 -8.84 -21.29
C PRO A 178 17.09 -10.09 -22.14
N LYS A 179 17.54 -10.06 -23.41
CA LYS A 179 17.41 -11.16 -24.38
C LYS A 179 18.72 -11.32 -25.15
N SER A 180 18.72 -11.09 -26.45
CA SER A 180 19.92 -11.16 -27.30
C SER A 180 20.09 -9.90 -28.16
N MET A 181 21.30 -9.69 -28.65
CA MET A 181 21.59 -8.59 -29.59
C MET A 181 20.86 -8.78 -30.93
N ASP A 182 20.69 -10.03 -31.38
CA ASP A 182 19.95 -10.34 -32.61
C ASP A 182 18.45 -10.04 -32.44
N GLU A 183 17.90 -10.31 -31.26
CA GLU A 183 16.53 -9.92 -30.93
C GLU A 183 16.35 -8.41 -30.81
N LEU A 184 17.32 -7.69 -30.24
CA LEU A 184 17.31 -6.22 -30.25
C LEU A 184 17.28 -5.70 -31.68
N ARG A 185 18.10 -6.28 -32.57
CA ARG A 185 18.14 -5.87 -33.98
C ARG A 185 16.83 -6.13 -34.71
N THR A 186 16.25 -7.31 -34.49
CA THR A 186 14.94 -7.69 -35.03
C THR A 186 13.86 -6.74 -34.54
N PHE A 187 13.84 -6.45 -33.23
CA PHE A 187 12.91 -5.51 -32.62
C PHE A 187 13.05 -4.10 -33.21
N LEU A 188 14.27 -3.57 -33.41
CA LEU A 188 14.46 -2.24 -33.99
C LEU A 188 13.89 -2.15 -35.41
N GLY A 189 14.02 -3.22 -36.20
CA GLY A 189 13.39 -3.34 -37.52
C GLY A 189 11.87 -3.33 -37.45
N GLU A 190 11.27 -4.15 -36.57
CA GLU A 190 9.82 -4.18 -36.34
C GLU A 190 9.30 -2.83 -35.81
N TRP A 191 10.05 -2.20 -34.90
CA TRP A 191 9.72 -0.91 -34.31
C TRP A 191 9.72 0.19 -35.38
N GLN A 192 10.68 0.19 -36.29
CA GLN A 192 10.70 1.12 -37.42
C GLN A 192 9.57 0.83 -38.41
N ALA A 193 9.29 -0.43 -38.71
CA ALA A 193 8.22 -0.80 -39.64
C ALA A 193 6.82 -0.35 -39.15
N GLN A 194 6.62 -0.22 -37.84
CA GLN A 194 5.37 0.28 -37.25
C GLN A 194 5.31 1.81 -37.09
N SER A 195 6.32 2.57 -37.51
CA SER A 195 6.34 4.05 -37.37
C SER A 195 5.15 4.71 -38.06
N GLY A 196 4.87 4.32 -39.31
CA GLY A 196 3.76 4.87 -40.08
C GLY A 196 2.39 4.60 -39.45
N LEU A 197 2.19 3.45 -38.82
CA LEU A 197 0.94 3.17 -38.09
C LEU A 197 0.84 4.02 -36.82
N ARG A 198 1.94 4.21 -36.08
CA ARG A 198 1.96 5.08 -34.88
C ARG A 198 1.63 6.52 -35.24
N GLU A 199 2.25 7.04 -36.29
CA GLU A 199 1.99 8.40 -36.80
C GLU A 199 0.54 8.55 -37.23
N LYS A 200 0.00 7.62 -38.02
CA LYS A 200 -1.42 7.64 -38.41
C LYS A 200 -2.37 7.71 -37.23
N ILE A 201 -2.17 6.90 -36.18
CA ILE A 201 -3.05 6.93 -34.99
C ILE A 201 -2.92 8.28 -34.28
N ILE A 202 -1.71 8.83 -34.13
CA ILE A 202 -1.47 10.11 -33.45
C ILE A 202 -2.09 11.27 -34.25
N ASP A 203 -1.90 11.28 -35.56
CA ASP A 203 -2.45 12.30 -36.45
C ASP A 203 -3.98 12.20 -36.51
N GLY A 204 -4.53 10.98 -36.62
CA GLY A 204 -5.96 10.74 -36.54
C GLY A 204 -6.58 11.21 -35.22
N HIS A 205 -5.89 10.99 -34.10
CA HIS A 205 -6.30 11.54 -32.81
C HIS A 205 -6.21 13.09 -32.78
N ALA A 206 -5.15 13.67 -33.34
CA ALA A 206 -4.98 15.12 -33.41
C ALA A 206 -6.06 15.79 -34.27
N ASP A 207 -6.47 15.16 -35.37
CA ASP A 207 -7.56 15.63 -36.22
C ASP A 207 -8.92 15.47 -35.54
N ALA A 208 -9.14 14.36 -34.83
CA ALA A 208 -10.30 14.19 -33.98
C ALA A 208 -10.39 15.29 -32.91
N LEU A 209 -9.27 15.66 -32.29
CA LEU A 209 -9.22 16.79 -31.33
C LEU A 209 -9.58 18.13 -31.96
N LYS A 210 -9.09 18.43 -33.17
CA LYS A 210 -9.48 19.66 -33.90
C LYS A 210 -10.99 19.67 -34.16
N ALA A 211 -11.58 18.52 -34.52
CA ALA A 211 -13.02 18.38 -34.69
C ALA A 211 -13.78 18.57 -33.37
N ILE A 212 -13.25 18.05 -32.26
CA ILE A 212 -13.81 18.27 -30.91
C ILE A 212 -13.77 19.75 -30.52
N GLN A 213 -12.68 20.46 -30.79
CA GLN A 213 -12.60 21.90 -30.50
C GLN A 213 -13.67 22.70 -31.27
N LYS A 214 -13.99 22.30 -32.51
CA LYS A 214 -15.12 22.86 -33.26
C LYS A 214 -16.46 22.53 -32.62
N LEU A 215 -16.69 21.27 -32.22
CA LEU A 215 -17.88 20.83 -31.49
C LEU A 215 -18.07 21.57 -30.15
N PHE A 216 -16.95 21.95 -29.52
CA PHE A 216 -16.91 22.67 -28.25
C PHE A 216 -17.11 24.18 -28.40
N GLY A 217 -17.05 24.70 -29.63
CA GLY A 217 -17.26 26.12 -29.92
C GLY A 217 -16.23 27.02 -29.24
N GLY A 218 -14.98 26.56 -29.12
CA GLY A 218 -13.89 27.30 -28.46
C GLY A 218 -13.93 27.30 -26.94
N ARG A 219 -14.86 26.58 -26.31
CA ARG A 219 -14.90 26.38 -24.85
C ARG A 219 -13.97 25.26 -24.40
N SER A 220 -13.56 25.31 -23.14
CA SER A 220 -12.73 24.25 -22.55
C SER A 220 -13.49 22.92 -22.47
N ALA A 221 -12.75 21.80 -22.43
CA ALA A 221 -13.32 20.47 -22.27
C ALA A 221 -14.16 20.36 -20.99
N ALA A 222 -13.64 20.87 -19.86
CA ALA A 222 -14.38 20.94 -18.60
C ALA A 222 -15.73 21.69 -18.72
N GLU A 223 -15.79 22.82 -19.45
CA GLU A 223 -17.04 23.54 -19.68
C GLU A 223 -18.07 22.69 -20.43
N ARG A 224 -17.65 21.99 -21.47
CA ARG A 224 -18.57 21.21 -22.31
C ARG A 224 -18.99 19.91 -21.63
N LEU A 225 -18.07 19.24 -20.93
CA LEU A 225 -18.37 18.06 -20.13
C LEU A 225 -19.35 18.37 -18.98
N SER A 226 -19.36 19.59 -18.44
CA SER A 226 -20.32 20.01 -17.40
C SER A 226 -21.78 20.08 -17.87
N VAL A 227 -22.01 20.11 -19.18
CA VAL A 227 -23.34 20.12 -19.81
C VAL A 227 -23.44 18.99 -20.84
N LEU A 228 -22.69 17.90 -20.63
CA LEU A 228 -22.68 16.75 -21.53
C LEU A 228 -24.08 16.15 -21.64
N ASP A 229 -24.67 16.17 -22.83
CA ASP A 229 -25.95 15.56 -23.17
C ASP A 229 -25.75 14.39 -24.15
N ASP A 230 -26.83 13.66 -24.46
CA ASP A 230 -26.73 12.47 -25.32
C ASP A 230 -26.29 12.82 -26.75
N ALA A 231 -26.66 14.00 -27.25
CA ALA A 231 -26.27 14.48 -28.57
C ALA A 231 -24.76 14.79 -28.63
N MET A 232 -24.23 15.48 -27.61
CA MET A 232 -22.79 15.76 -27.52
C MET A 232 -21.99 14.49 -27.28
N MET A 233 -22.50 13.55 -26.47
CA MET A 233 -21.89 12.24 -26.29
C MET A 233 -21.83 11.48 -27.62
N ALA A 234 -22.90 11.46 -28.40
CA ALA A 234 -22.89 10.84 -29.73
C ALA A 234 -21.91 11.53 -30.68
N GLY A 235 -21.80 12.86 -30.63
CA GLY A 235 -20.82 13.63 -31.40
C GLY A 235 -19.37 13.33 -31.03
N ILE A 236 -19.06 13.26 -29.72
CA ILE A 236 -17.75 12.84 -29.22
C ILE A 236 -17.46 11.39 -29.65
N ASN A 237 -18.46 10.51 -29.55
CA ASN A 237 -18.30 9.11 -29.90
C ASN A 237 -18.10 8.89 -31.39
N GLY A 238 -18.72 9.72 -32.23
CA GLY A 238 -18.53 9.70 -33.69
C GLY A 238 -17.14 10.13 -34.15
N LEU A 239 -16.37 10.82 -33.30
CA LEU A 239 -14.98 11.23 -33.57
C LEU A 239 -13.94 10.20 -33.08
N GLY A 240 -14.39 8.99 -32.75
CA GLY A 240 -13.51 7.89 -32.33
C GLY A 240 -13.20 7.85 -30.84
N PHE A 241 -13.82 8.70 -30.02
CA PHE A 241 -13.81 8.52 -28.56
C PHE A 241 -14.94 7.56 -28.15
N ARG A 242 -14.87 6.93 -26.98
CA ARG A 242 -15.96 6.07 -26.48
C ARG A 242 -16.25 6.41 -25.03
N VAL A 243 -17.05 7.46 -24.84
CA VAL A 243 -17.62 7.81 -23.54
C VAL A 243 -18.75 6.83 -23.23
N LEU A 244 -18.68 6.18 -22.07
CA LEU A 244 -19.72 5.25 -21.61
C LEU A 244 -20.86 6.03 -20.95
N PRO A 245 -22.13 5.66 -21.18
CA PRO A 245 -23.28 6.34 -20.57
C PRO A 245 -23.24 6.36 -19.03
N GLN A 246 -22.67 5.32 -18.42
CA GLN A 246 -22.51 5.20 -16.96
C GLN A 246 -21.56 6.26 -16.37
N ASP A 247 -20.63 6.79 -17.17
CA ASP A 247 -19.63 7.77 -16.70
C ASP A 247 -20.16 9.20 -16.80
N VAL A 248 -21.21 9.44 -17.61
CA VAL A 248 -21.76 10.78 -17.90
C VAL A 248 -22.18 11.55 -16.63
N PRO A 249 -22.91 10.96 -15.66
CA PRO A 249 -23.29 11.69 -14.44
C PRO A 249 -22.08 12.13 -13.62
N ALA A 250 -21.08 11.25 -13.49
CA ALA A 250 -19.84 11.51 -12.77
C ALA A 250 -19.00 12.59 -13.46
N LEU A 251 -18.85 12.50 -14.78
CA LEU A 251 -18.16 13.49 -15.60
C LEU A 251 -18.82 14.86 -15.49
N ARG A 252 -20.15 14.93 -15.59
CA ARG A 252 -20.90 16.18 -15.51
C ARG A 252 -20.71 16.87 -14.16
N ALA A 253 -20.90 16.11 -13.07
CA ALA A 253 -20.76 16.62 -11.72
C ALA A 253 -19.34 17.10 -11.42
N GLU A 254 -18.32 16.29 -11.75
CA GLU A 254 -16.93 16.68 -11.50
C GLU A 254 -16.48 17.85 -12.37
N SER A 255 -16.92 17.90 -13.63
CA SER A 255 -16.61 19.02 -14.52
C SER A 255 -17.18 20.33 -13.99
N ALA A 256 -18.45 20.33 -13.57
CA ALA A 256 -19.08 21.50 -12.96
C ALA A 256 -18.33 21.94 -11.68
N ARG A 257 -17.92 20.98 -10.83
CA ARG A 257 -17.11 21.25 -9.64
C ARG A 257 -15.74 21.84 -9.98
N SER A 258 -15.05 21.31 -10.97
CA SER A 258 -13.75 21.81 -11.41
C SER A 258 -13.85 23.25 -11.93
N LEU A 259 -14.94 23.60 -12.63
CA LEU A 259 -15.19 24.98 -13.06
C LEU A 259 -15.48 25.92 -11.88
N ASP A 260 -16.29 25.47 -10.92
CA ASP A 260 -16.54 26.26 -9.70
C ASP A 260 -15.25 26.48 -8.91
N ALA A 261 -14.41 25.45 -8.78
CA ALA A 261 -13.10 25.54 -8.16
C ALA A 261 -12.20 26.56 -8.89
N LYS A 262 -12.13 26.48 -10.22
CA LYS A 262 -11.36 27.41 -11.05
C LYS A 262 -11.84 28.85 -10.87
N ARG A 263 -13.14 29.12 -10.91
CA ARG A 263 -13.70 30.47 -10.67
C ARG A 263 -13.32 31.05 -9.31
N ILE A 264 -13.22 30.20 -8.29
CA ILE A 264 -12.75 30.60 -6.95
C ILE A 264 -11.24 30.89 -6.97
N GLU A 265 -10.45 30.08 -7.69
CA GLU A 265 -9.01 30.30 -7.84
C GLU A 265 -8.66 31.51 -8.69
N ASP A 266 -9.44 31.83 -9.73
CA ASP A 266 -9.26 33.01 -10.58
C ASP A 266 -9.31 34.32 -9.75
N LEU A 267 -9.93 34.31 -8.57
CA LEU A 267 -9.85 35.43 -7.62
C LEU A 267 -8.42 35.70 -7.15
N LEU A 268 -7.59 34.68 -7.04
CA LEU A 268 -6.18 34.81 -6.68
C LEU A 268 -5.36 35.41 -7.81
N GLU A 269 -5.81 35.37 -9.06
CA GLU A 269 -5.11 36.05 -10.15
C GLU A 269 -5.19 37.58 -10.00
N LYS A 270 -6.21 38.08 -9.29
CA LYS A 270 -6.40 39.50 -9.01
C LYS A 270 -5.54 39.96 -7.82
N PRO A 271 -4.57 40.88 -8.03
CA PRO A 271 -3.73 41.38 -6.94
C PRO A 271 -4.52 42.09 -5.84
N SER A 272 -5.58 42.82 -6.21
CA SER A 272 -6.49 43.51 -5.29
C SER A 272 -7.12 42.56 -4.27
N PHE A 273 -7.64 41.43 -4.75
CA PHE A 273 -8.25 40.43 -3.91
C PHE A 273 -7.22 39.72 -3.03
N LYS A 274 -6.07 39.33 -3.58
CA LYS A 274 -4.96 38.74 -2.80
C LYS A 274 -4.52 39.64 -1.65
N GLN A 275 -4.40 40.94 -1.89
CA GLN A 275 -4.02 41.91 -0.88
C GLN A 275 -5.09 42.02 0.23
N GLN A 276 -6.36 42.13 -0.14
CA GLN A 276 -7.47 42.18 0.84
C GLN A 276 -7.56 40.89 1.66
N PHE A 277 -7.38 39.74 1.03
CA PHE A 277 -7.34 38.44 1.69
C PHE A 277 -6.16 38.35 2.67
N ALA A 278 -4.97 38.80 2.27
CA ALA A 278 -3.79 38.82 3.12
C ALA A 278 -4.00 39.71 4.37
N ILE A 279 -4.60 40.88 4.21
CA ILE A 279 -4.94 41.79 5.31
C ILE A 279 -5.97 41.15 6.25
N GLN A 280 -7.06 40.60 5.71
CA GLN A 280 -8.14 40.00 6.50
C GLN A 280 -7.66 38.83 7.37
N TYR A 281 -6.73 38.02 6.86
CA TYR A 281 -6.25 36.81 7.54
C TYR A 281 -4.83 36.92 8.11
N GLY A 282 -4.24 38.13 8.13
CA GLY A 282 -2.93 38.37 8.73
C GLY A 282 -1.76 37.70 8.03
N VAL A 283 -1.84 37.46 6.72
CA VAL A 283 -0.77 36.84 5.93
C VAL A 283 0.26 37.92 5.55
N LYS A 284 1.48 37.83 6.11
CA LYS A 284 2.53 38.84 5.91
C LYS A 284 3.09 38.91 4.49
N ASP A 285 3.01 37.81 3.74
CA ASP A 285 3.59 37.69 2.39
C ASP A 285 2.49 37.28 1.40
N MET A 286 2.25 38.14 0.40
CA MET A 286 1.21 37.94 -0.60
C MET A 286 1.47 36.71 -1.48
N ASN A 287 2.74 36.30 -1.65
CA ASN A 287 3.10 35.11 -2.43
C ASN A 287 2.76 33.81 -1.70
N LYS A 288 2.54 33.88 -0.38
CA LYS A 288 2.11 32.71 0.40
C LYS A 288 0.62 32.45 0.25
N VAL A 289 -0.19 33.43 -0.16
CA VAL A 289 -1.63 33.27 -0.36
C VAL A 289 -1.89 32.23 -1.44
N SER A 290 -2.47 31.11 -1.05
CA SER A 290 -2.71 29.95 -1.91
C SER A 290 -4.20 29.58 -1.95
N ALA A 291 -4.60 28.88 -3.00
CA ALA A 291 -5.95 28.33 -3.15
C ALA A 291 -6.37 27.49 -1.93
N MET A 292 -5.42 26.77 -1.32
CA MET A 292 -5.69 25.96 -0.14
C MET A 292 -6.08 26.79 1.10
N MET A 293 -5.43 27.94 1.32
CA MET A 293 -5.82 28.83 2.41
C MET A 293 -7.22 29.38 2.19
N LEU A 294 -7.54 29.71 0.95
CA LEU A 294 -8.81 30.26 0.51
C LEU A 294 -9.95 29.26 0.76
N TYR A 295 -9.81 28.02 0.27
CA TYR A 295 -10.75 26.94 0.57
C TYR A 295 -10.89 26.68 2.06
N GLY A 296 -9.76 26.65 2.79
CA GLY A 296 -9.71 26.47 4.25
C GLY A 296 -10.56 27.47 5.02
N LYS A 297 -10.60 28.73 4.58
CA LYS A 297 -11.43 29.78 5.21
C LYS A 297 -12.88 29.72 4.73
N PHE A 298 -13.10 29.41 3.47
CA PHE A 298 -14.44 29.43 2.86
C PHE A 298 -15.33 28.22 3.24
N THR A 299 -14.89 27.39 4.18
CA THR A 299 -15.77 26.45 4.89
C THR A 299 -16.71 27.15 5.88
N GLY A 300 -16.33 28.33 6.38
CA GLY A 300 -17.08 29.11 7.37
C GLY A 300 -18.16 30.01 6.74
N ARG A 301 -19.33 30.13 7.37
CA ARG A 301 -20.41 31.01 6.87
C ARG A 301 -20.02 32.50 6.88
N SER A 302 -19.26 32.94 7.87
CA SER A 302 -18.78 34.32 8.03
C SER A 302 -17.82 34.73 6.92
N ASP A 303 -16.86 33.86 6.59
CA ASP A 303 -15.81 34.10 5.61
C ASP A 303 -16.36 34.18 4.19
N VAL A 304 -17.32 33.31 3.86
CA VAL A 304 -18.02 33.40 2.57
C VAL A 304 -18.85 34.69 2.50
N LYS A 305 -19.53 35.09 3.57
CA LYS A 305 -20.22 36.40 3.60
C LYS A 305 -19.24 37.57 3.39
N TRP A 306 -18.02 37.49 3.91
CA TRP A 306 -16.98 38.49 3.66
C TRP A 306 -16.53 38.48 2.20
N LEU A 307 -16.35 37.31 1.58
CA LEU A 307 -16.00 37.17 0.16
C LEU A 307 -17.01 37.91 -0.72
N PHE A 308 -18.30 37.67 -0.55
CA PHE A 308 -19.36 38.29 -1.37
C PHE A 308 -19.53 39.81 -1.14
N LYS A 309 -18.88 40.39 -0.13
CA LYS A 309 -18.81 41.86 0.04
C LYS A 309 -17.71 42.50 -0.82
N GLN A 310 -16.78 41.71 -1.34
CA GLN A 310 -15.69 42.23 -2.16
C GLN A 310 -16.14 42.50 -3.59
N LYS A 311 -15.66 43.61 -4.16
CA LYS A 311 -15.96 43.98 -5.56
C LYS A 311 -15.55 42.88 -6.54
N ASP A 312 -14.46 42.20 -6.26
CA ASP A 312 -13.91 41.14 -7.11
C ASP A 312 -14.74 39.85 -7.13
N ALA A 313 -15.57 39.64 -6.11
CA ALA A 313 -16.46 38.49 -5.97
C ALA A 313 -17.75 38.62 -6.80
N ALA A 314 -18.06 39.80 -7.34
CA ALA A 314 -19.24 40.02 -8.17
C ALA A 314 -19.28 39.12 -9.43
N ASN A 315 -18.11 38.66 -9.90
CA ASN A 315 -17.98 37.82 -11.10
C ASN A 315 -18.12 36.32 -10.83
N LEU A 316 -18.23 35.88 -9.57
CA LEU A 316 -18.25 34.44 -9.21
C LEU A 316 -19.49 33.69 -9.73
N LYS A 317 -20.62 34.39 -9.97
CA LYS A 317 -21.88 33.81 -10.48
C LYS A 317 -22.31 32.50 -9.79
N MET A 318 -22.06 32.39 -8.48
CA MET A 318 -22.40 31.21 -7.66
C MET A 318 -22.95 31.64 -6.30
N SER A 319 -23.70 30.76 -5.64
CA SER A 319 -24.26 31.05 -4.32
C SER A 319 -23.21 30.92 -3.20
N PRO A 320 -23.38 31.62 -2.07
CA PRO A 320 -22.56 31.42 -0.88
C PRO A 320 -22.52 29.96 -0.40
N GLU A 321 -23.64 29.24 -0.50
CA GLU A 321 -23.73 27.84 -0.14
C GLU A 321 -22.85 26.97 -1.05
N ARG A 322 -22.84 27.27 -2.35
CA ARG A 322 -22.05 26.53 -3.34
C ARG A 322 -20.54 26.73 -3.13
N VAL A 323 -20.09 27.96 -2.85
CA VAL A 323 -18.69 28.23 -2.49
C VAL A 323 -18.27 27.38 -1.28
N ARG A 324 -19.13 27.27 -0.28
CA ARG A 324 -18.86 26.53 0.95
C ARG A 324 -18.88 25.01 0.76
N GLU A 325 -19.71 24.52 -0.15
CA GLU A 325 -19.75 23.12 -0.55
C GLU A 325 -18.46 22.74 -1.29
N VAL A 326 -18.14 23.45 -2.38
CA VAL A 326 -16.93 23.24 -3.19
C VAL A 326 -15.67 23.34 -2.32
N SER A 327 -15.57 24.35 -1.45
CA SER A 327 -14.41 24.51 -0.57
C SER A 327 -14.25 23.33 0.42
N ARG A 328 -15.35 22.79 0.96
CA ARG A 328 -15.30 21.62 1.85
C ARG A 328 -14.87 20.37 1.10
N GLU A 329 -15.39 20.17 -0.11
CA GLU A 329 -15.03 19.03 -0.96
C GLU A 329 -13.56 19.06 -1.37
N LEU A 330 -13.02 20.21 -1.80
CA LEU A 330 -11.62 20.35 -2.20
C LEU A 330 -10.63 20.14 -1.04
N ILE A 331 -10.98 20.56 0.18
CA ILE A 331 -10.20 20.22 1.38
C ILE A 331 -10.25 18.71 1.65
N GLY A 332 -11.43 18.10 1.50
CA GLY A 332 -11.61 16.65 1.59
C GLY A 332 -10.74 15.91 0.58
N GLN A 333 -10.74 16.34 -0.67
CA GLN A 333 -9.90 15.80 -1.75
C GLN A 333 -8.42 15.89 -1.42
N LYS A 334 -7.92 17.05 -0.98
CA LYS A 334 -6.51 17.17 -0.56
C LYS A 334 -6.14 16.35 0.67
N ARG A 335 -7.11 16.00 1.51
CA ARG A 335 -6.89 15.00 2.57
C ARG A 335 -6.75 13.60 1.96
N PHE A 336 -7.59 13.25 0.98
CA PHE A 336 -7.49 11.97 0.26
C PHE A 336 -6.17 11.83 -0.48
N ASP A 337 -5.76 12.86 -1.24
CA ASP A 337 -4.49 12.84 -1.99
C ASP A 337 -3.29 12.62 -1.05
N ARG A 338 -3.32 13.23 0.15
CA ARG A 338 -2.28 13.01 1.18
C ARG A 338 -2.29 11.59 1.75
N ILE A 339 -3.46 11.03 2.02
CA ILE A 339 -3.58 9.64 2.50
C ILE A 339 -3.14 8.67 1.39
N GLU A 340 -3.52 8.92 0.15
CA GLU A 340 -3.10 8.13 -1.01
C GLU A 340 -1.58 8.14 -1.18
N THR A 341 -0.96 9.32 -1.03
CA THR A 341 0.51 9.46 -1.05
C THR A 341 1.15 8.67 0.09
N ALA A 342 0.65 8.83 1.32
CA ALA A 342 1.15 8.09 2.48
C ALA A 342 1.01 6.57 2.31
N LEU A 343 -0.08 6.10 1.71
CA LEU A 343 -0.30 4.68 1.40
C LEU A 343 0.56 4.19 0.22
N SER A 344 0.96 5.06 -0.70
CA SER A 344 1.83 4.70 -1.82
C SER A 344 3.29 4.51 -1.40
N ASP A 345 3.76 5.30 -0.42
CA ASP A 345 5.09 5.19 0.17
C ASP A 345 5.24 3.91 1.02
N ILE A 346 4.14 3.45 1.61
CA ILE A 346 4.05 2.13 2.27
C ILE A 346 3.93 1.10 1.15
N GLY A 347 5.09 0.76 0.58
CA GLY A 347 5.22 0.01 -0.67
C GLY A 347 4.34 -1.24 -0.71
N GLN A 348 3.69 -1.46 -1.87
CA GLN A 348 2.95 -2.69 -2.15
C GLN A 348 3.89 -3.88 -1.96
N GLY A 349 3.62 -4.68 -0.94
CA GLY A 349 4.41 -5.87 -0.67
C GLY A 349 4.21 -6.90 -1.76
N THR A 350 5.15 -7.01 -2.69
CA THR A 350 5.17 -8.08 -3.72
C THR A 350 5.55 -9.45 -3.16
N GLY A 351 5.79 -9.56 -1.84
CA GLY A 351 6.14 -10.81 -1.18
C GLY A 351 4.97 -11.79 -1.08
N MET A 352 5.30 -13.06 -0.77
CA MET A 352 4.41 -14.24 -0.71
C MET A 352 3.11 -14.08 0.12
N PHE A 353 2.98 -13.02 0.93
CA PHE A 353 1.82 -12.75 1.79
C PHE A 353 1.29 -11.31 1.68
N GLY A 354 1.66 -10.57 0.62
CA GLY A 354 1.28 -9.16 0.47
C GLY A 354 2.08 -8.18 1.36
N PHE A 355 3.07 -8.70 2.10
CA PHE A 355 4.01 -7.90 2.88
C PHE A 355 5.24 -7.54 2.06
N SER A 356 5.82 -6.37 2.33
CA SER A 356 7.14 -6.02 1.80
C SER A 356 8.17 -7.05 2.28
N THR A 357 9.12 -7.42 1.43
CA THR A 357 10.22 -8.35 1.76
C THR A 357 10.90 -7.96 3.08
N ARG A 358 11.04 -6.65 3.34
CA ARG A 358 11.62 -6.13 4.60
C ARG A 358 10.77 -6.52 5.82
N VAL A 359 9.45 -6.39 5.73
CA VAL A 359 8.52 -6.72 6.83
C VAL A 359 8.49 -8.23 7.06
N GLN A 360 8.55 -9.03 6.00
CA GLN A 360 8.62 -10.50 6.12
C GLN A 360 9.86 -10.94 6.91
N TRP A 361 11.03 -10.36 6.61
CA TRP A 361 12.25 -10.61 7.37
C TRP A 361 12.12 -10.21 8.84
N LEU A 362 11.52 -9.06 9.13
CA LEU A 362 11.30 -8.62 10.52
C LEU A 362 10.38 -9.57 11.29
N ILE A 363 9.31 -10.07 10.66
CA ILE A 363 8.43 -11.08 11.27
C ILE A 363 9.21 -12.35 11.58
N ILE A 364 9.96 -12.89 10.62
CA ILE A 364 10.72 -14.13 10.81
C ILE A 364 11.73 -14.00 11.96
N VAL A 365 12.52 -12.93 11.97
CA VAL A 365 13.52 -12.69 13.03
C VAL A 365 12.84 -12.52 14.39
N SER A 366 11.74 -11.77 14.46
CA SER A 366 10.94 -11.60 15.68
C SER A 366 10.45 -12.93 16.25
N LEU A 367 9.92 -13.81 15.40
CA LEU A 367 9.42 -15.13 15.80
C LEU A 367 10.55 -16.03 16.32
N ILE A 368 11.73 -15.99 15.70
CA ILE A 368 12.90 -16.75 16.16
C ILE A 368 13.35 -16.27 17.54
N VAL A 369 13.51 -14.95 17.73
CA VAL A 369 13.92 -14.37 19.02
C VAL A 369 12.92 -14.71 20.12
N CYS A 370 11.62 -14.64 19.82
CA CYS A 370 10.56 -15.06 20.73
C CYS A 370 10.67 -16.54 21.12
N THR A 371 10.86 -17.42 20.13
CA THR A 371 10.98 -18.87 20.35
C THR A 371 12.16 -19.20 21.28
N VAL A 372 13.31 -18.55 21.08
CA VAL A 372 14.49 -18.71 21.95
C VAL A 372 14.21 -18.20 23.37
N GLY A 373 13.53 -17.05 23.51
CA GLY A 373 13.14 -16.49 24.80
C GLY A 373 12.21 -17.42 25.60
N ILE A 374 11.21 -17.99 24.94
CA ILE A 374 10.29 -18.97 25.54
C ILE A 374 11.05 -20.23 25.96
N ALA A 375 11.91 -20.77 25.10
CA ALA A 375 12.71 -21.96 25.40
C ALA A 375 13.59 -21.76 26.63
N ASN A 376 14.23 -20.59 26.76
CA ASN A 376 15.06 -20.27 27.92
C ASN A 376 14.25 -20.17 29.22
N ALA A 377 13.09 -19.50 29.19
CA ALA A 377 12.19 -19.42 30.34
C ALA A 377 11.68 -20.81 30.76
N MET A 378 11.39 -21.68 29.79
CA MET A 378 10.99 -23.06 30.04
C MET A 378 12.11 -23.92 30.62
N LEU A 379 13.34 -23.80 30.13
CA LEU A 379 14.50 -24.51 30.71
C LEU A 379 14.68 -24.16 32.19
N MET A 380 14.53 -22.89 32.55
CA MET A 380 14.55 -22.46 33.95
C MET A 380 13.42 -23.11 34.76
N SER A 381 12.21 -23.21 34.19
CA SER A 381 11.07 -23.89 34.82
C SER A 381 11.33 -25.39 35.06
N VAL A 382 12.06 -26.05 34.16
CA VAL A 382 12.44 -27.46 34.29
C VAL A 382 13.40 -27.67 35.46
N THR A 383 14.39 -26.80 35.61
CA THR A 383 15.39 -26.94 36.70
C THR A 383 14.79 -26.71 38.08
N GLU A 384 13.75 -25.88 38.20
CA GLU A 384 13.06 -25.69 39.49
C GLU A 384 12.17 -26.86 39.88
N ARG A 385 11.47 -27.43 38.90
CA ARG A 385 10.60 -28.60 39.11
C ARG A 385 11.39 -29.91 39.13
N PHE A 386 12.72 -29.86 39.19
CA PHE A 386 13.58 -31.03 39.11
C PHE A 386 13.21 -32.11 40.13
N ARG A 387 13.03 -31.73 41.41
CA ARG A 387 12.61 -32.64 42.48
C ARG A 387 11.19 -33.19 42.25
N GLU A 388 10.26 -32.37 41.76
CA GLU A 388 8.89 -32.79 41.45
C GLU A 388 8.86 -33.81 40.28
N ILE A 389 9.69 -33.59 39.25
CA ILE A 389 9.81 -34.51 38.10
C ILE A 389 10.43 -35.84 38.53
N ALA A 390 11.48 -35.79 39.37
CA ALA A 390 12.14 -36.98 39.88
C ALA A 390 11.20 -37.85 40.73
N THR A 391 10.40 -37.24 41.62
CA THR A 391 9.41 -38.00 42.42
C THR A 391 8.35 -38.63 41.53
N MET A 392 7.83 -37.92 40.52
CA MET A 392 6.88 -38.49 39.55
C MET A 392 7.49 -39.69 38.80
N LYS A 393 8.76 -39.61 38.39
CA LYS A 393 9.45 -40.73 37.74
C LYS A 393 9.65 -41.92 38.66
N CYS A 394 10.01 -41.70 39.93
CA CYS A 394 10.11 -42.77 40.93
C CYS A 394 8.77 -43.47 41.17
N LEU A 395 7.64 -42.75 41.00
CA LEU A 395 6.28 -43.30 41.06
C LEU A 395 5.84 -44.00 39.76
N GLY A 396 6.70 -44.07 38.74
CA GLY A 396 6.42 -44.77 37.48
C GLY A 396 5.93 -43.89 36.32
N ALA A 397 6.03 -42.56 36.42
CA ALA A 397 5.70 -41.68 35.29
C ALA A 397 6.65 -41.92 34.09
N THR A 398 6.10 -42.08 32.90
CA THR A 398 6.87 -42.26 31.66
C THR A 398 7.42 -40.93 31.15
N ASP A 399 8.53 -40.97 30.40
CA ASP A 399 9.10 -39.77 29.75
C ASP A 399 8.07 -39.06 28.84
N GLY A 400 7.20 -39.84 28.17
CA GLY A 400 6.12 -39.30 27.34
C GLY A 400 5.06 -38.54 28.14
N PHE A 401 4.69 -39.01 29.34
CA PHE A 401 3.75 -38.33 30.22
C PHE A 401 4.29 -36.96 30.65
N ILE A 402 5.56 -36.90 31.05
CA ILE A 402 6.23 -35.65 31.47
C ILE A 402 6.30 -34.67 30.28
N MET A 403 6.67 -35.17 29.10
CA MET A 403 6.74 -34.35 27.90
C MET A 403 5.37 -33.74 27.53
N ILE A 404 4.30 -34.54 27.51
CA ILE A 404 2.94 -34.04 27.23
C ILE A 404 2.50 -33.00 28.26
N ASN A 405 2.80 -33.20 29.54
CA ASN A 405 2.44 -32.23 30.59
C ASN A 405 3.09 -30.85 30.35
N PHE A 406 4.38 -30.82 30.01
CA PHE A 406 5.08 -29.57 29.66
C PHE A 406 4.56 -28.94 28.35
N LEU A 407 4.24 -29.75 27.34
CA LEU A 407 3.67 -29.25 26.09
C LEU A 407 2.27 -28.67 26.29
N LEU A 408 1.43 -29.29 27.14
CA LEU A 408 0.11 -28.76 27.50
C LEU A 408 0.22 -27.46 28.29
N GLU A 409 1.11 -27.38 29.28
CA GLU A 409 1.37 -26.14 30.02
C GLU A 409 1.81 -25.02 29.09
N SER A 410 2.72 -25.32 28.17
CA SER A 410 3.20 -24.36 27.17
C SER A 410 2.10 -23.97 26.18
N GLY A 411 1.24 -24.90 25.77
CA GLY A 411 0.07 -24.63 24.94
C GLY A 411 -0.93 -23.69 25.61
N LEU A 412 -1.20 -23.87 26.90
CA LEU A 412 -2.06 -22.98 27.70
C LEU A 412 -1.46 -21.58 27.85
N GLN A 413 -0.14 -21.48 28.08
CA GLN A 413 0.57 -20.20 28.07
C GLN A 413 0.53 -19.53 26.68
N GLY A 414 0.63 -20.33 25.62
CA GLY A 414 0.46 -19.92 24.22
C GLY A 414 -0.91 -19.36 23.92
N LEU A 415 -1.97 -20.00 24.43
CA LEU A 415 -3.35 -19.53 24.32
C LEU A 415 -3.53 -18.19 25.07
N ALA A 416 -3.07 -18.10 26.32
CA ALA A 416 -3.17 -16.88 27.11
C ALA A 416 -2.39 -15.72 26.48
N GLY A 417 -1.14 -15.96 26.09
CA GLY A 417 -0.31 -14.97 25.39
C GLY A 417 -0.88 -14.61 24.02
N GLY A 418 -1.46 -15.58 23.30
CA GLY A 418 -2.15 -15.39 22.04
C GLY A 418 -3.34 -14.44 22.14
N ILE A 419 -4.21 -14.63 23.13
CA ILE A 419 -5.37 -13.78 23.37
C ILE A 419 -4.93 -12.36 23.77
N ILE A 420 -4.05 -12.24 24.77
CA ILE A 420 -3.58 -10.94 25.26
C ILE A 420 -2.85 -10.19 24.15
N GLY A 421 -1.92 -10.86 23.46
CA GLY A 421 -1.16 -10.30 22.36
C GLY A 421 -2.05 -9.91 21.19
N GLY A 422 -3.01 -10.77 20.81
CA GLY A 422 -3.96 -10.47 19.75
C GLY A 422 -4.80 -9.23 20.05
N LEU A 423 -5.27 -9.06 21.30
CA LEU A 423 -6.06 -7.89 21.68
C LEU A 423 -5.21 -6.61 21.66
N LEU A 424 -4.02 -6.66 22.27
CA LEU A 424 -3.09 -5.53 22.27
C LEU A 424 -2.68 -5.15 20.85
N GLY A 425 -2.34 -6.12 20.01
CA GLY A 425 -1.94 -5.88 18.64
C GLY A 425 -3.06 -5.35 17.75
N ALA A 426 -4.31 -5.79 17.96
CA ALA A 426 -5.47 -5.23 17.25
C ALA A 426 -5.67 -3.74 17.58
N ILE A 427 -5.58 -3.38 18.87
CA ILE A 427 -5.70 -1.99 19.32
C ILE A 427 -4.55 -1.15 18.75
N LEU A 428 -3.31 -1.63 18.86
CA LEU A 428 -2.14 -0.93 18.33
C LEU A 428 -2.20 -0.77 16.81
N GLY A 429 -2.65 -1.79 16.08
CA GLY A 429 -2.86 -1.75 14.64
C GLY A 429 -3.87 -0.68 14.24
N ILE A 430 -5.02 -0.61 14.92
CA ILE A 430 -6.04 0.43 14.66
C ILE A 430 -5.50 1.83 14.98
N VAL A 431 -4.81 1.99 16.10
CA VAL A 431 -4.23 3.29 16.49
C VAL A 431 -3.21 3.74 15.47
N ARG A 432 -2.30 2.86 15.06
CA ARG A 432 -1.26 3.14 14.06
C ARG A 432 -1.86 3.50 12.70
N ALA A 433 -2.85 2.73 12.23
CA ALA A 433 -3.58 3.04 11.01
C ALA A 433 -4.36 4.36 11.10
N SER A 434 -4.89 4.70 12.28
CA SER A 434 -5.59 5.97 12.52
C SER A 434 -4.64 7.17 12.53
N VAL A 435 -3.40 7.01 12.97
CA VAL A 435 -2.37 8.06 12.87
C VAL A 435 -2.01 8.29 11.40
N ALA A 436 -1.90 7.23 10.60
CA ALA A 436 -1.55 7.32 9.18
C ALA A 436 -2.70 7.86 8.30
N CYS A 437 -3.91 7.32 8.47
CA CYS A 437 -5.06 7.58 7.59
C CYS A 437 -6.13 8.50 8.22
N GLY A 438 -5.96 8.91 9.48
CA GLY A 438 -6.95 9.73 10.19
C GLY A 438 -8.28 9.00 10.42
N THR A 439 -9.39 9.75 10.36
CA THR A 439 -10.75 9.23 10.62
C THR A 439 -11.21 8.17 9.60
N MET A 440 -10.57 8.10 8.42
CA MET A 440 -10.88 7.10 7.40
C MET A 440 -10.55 5.68 7.85
N ALA A 441 -9.51 5.49 8.68
CA ALA A 441 -9.15 4.20 9.24
C ALA A 441 -10.29 3.63 10.10
N ILE A 442 -10.86 4.48 10.96
CA ILE A 442 -11.93 4.09 11.90
C ILE A 442 -13.22 3.76 11.16
N GLN A 443 -13.53 4.49 10.08
CA GLN A 443 -14.75 4.26 9.29
C GLN A 443 -14.69 2.99 8.43
N ASN A 444 -13.48 2.49 8.13
CA ASN A 444 -13.28 1.36 7.22
C ASN A 444 -12.57 0.19 7.91
N ILE A 445 -12.83 -0.04 9.20
CA ILE A 445 -12.27 -1.19 9.94
C ILE A 445 -12.92 -2.48 9.41
N PRO A 446 -12.14 -3.45 8.88
CA PRO A 446 -12.68 -4.72 8.45
C PRO A 446 -12.88 -5.66 9.65
N GLY A 447 -14.04 -5.57 10.31
CA GLY A 447 -14.33 -6.35 11.52
C GLY A 447 -14.15 -7.87 11.35
N ILE A 448 -14.68 -8.45 10.26
CA ILE A 448 -14.58 -9.90 10.00
C ILE A 448 -13.12 -10.32 9.77
N GLU A 449 -12.37 -9.58 8.93
CA GLU A 449 -10.98 -9.91 8.62
C GLU A 449 -10.10 -9.76 9.88
N MET A 450 -10.35 -8.76 10.73
CA MET A 450 -9.68 -8.61 12.02
C MET A 450 -9.94 -9.77 12.98
N VAL A 451 -11.18 -10.27 13.05
CA VAL A 451 -11.49 -11.45 13.88
C VAL A 451 -10.76 -12.69 13.36
N ILE A 452 -10.73 -12.88 12.04
CA ILE A 452 -9.98 -13.99 11.43
C ILE A 452 -8.48 -13.87 11.74
N SER A 453 -7.88 -12.69 11.57
CA SER A 453 -6.47 -12.44 11.91
C SER A 453 -6.20 -12.63 13.40
N PHE A 454 -7.12 -12.23 14.27
CA PHE A 454 -7.02 -12.47 15.72
C PHE A 454 -6.99 -13.97 16.05
N LEU A 455 -7.86 -14.78 15.43
CA LEU A 455 -7.85 -16.24 15.59
C LEU A 455 -6.56 -16.86 15.06
N ILE A 456 -6.07 -16.43 13.90
CA ILE A 456 -4.78 -16.88 13.35
C ILE A 456 -3.64 -16.56 14.32
N CYS A 457 -3.62 -15.36 14.89
CA CYS A 457 -2.62 -14.94 15.87
C CYS A 457 -2.63 -15.80 17.14
N ILE A 458 -3.80 -16.21 17.62
CA ILE A 458 -3.91 -17.16 18.74
C ILE A 458 -3.30 -18.51 18.37
N VAL A 459 -3.65 -19.05 17.20
CA VAL A 459 -3.10 -20.32 16.71
C VAL A 459 -1.58 -20.24 16.58
N VAL A 460 -1.06 -19.15 16.03
CA VAL A 460 0.40 -18.91 15.92
C VAL A 460 1.04 -18.84 17.31
N GLY A 461 0.43 -18.15 18.27
CA GLY A 461 0.91 -18.10 19.65
C GLY A 461 1.03 -19.48 20.31
N ILE A 462 0.02 -20.33 20.13
CA ILE A 462 0.02 -21.73 20.61
C ILE A 462 1.10 -22.54 19.91
N LEU A 463 1.23 -22.43 18.58
CA LEU A 463 2.25 -23.16 17.83
C LEU A 463 3.66 -22.74 18.24
N LEU A 464 3.92 -21.45 18.40
CA LEU A 464 5.21 -20.94 18.85
C LEU A 464 5.58 -21.46 20.24
N SER A 465 4.62 -21.45 21.18
CA SER A 465 4.88 -21.90 22.54
C SER A 465 5.16 -23.41 22.59
N ILE A 466 4.40 -24.21 21.83
CA ILE A 466 4.62 -25.66 21.71
C ILE A 466 5.99 -25.93 21.09
N VAL A 467 6.32 -25.29 19.96
CA VAL A 467 7.60 -25.48 19.26
C VAL A 467 8.77 -25.11 20.16
N ALA A 468 8.69 -23.98 20.86
CA ALA A 468 9.72 -23.56 21.82
C ALA A 468 9.89 -24.53 22.99
N ALA A 469 8.80 -25.18 23.42
CA ALA A 469 8.79 -26.10 24.55
C ALA A 469 9.26 -27.52 24.22
N ILE A 470 9.35 -27.93 22.94
CA ILE A 470 9.79 -29.28 22.55
C ILE A 470 11.16 -29.61 23.15
N TYR A 471 12.14 -28.70 23.00
CA TYR A 471 13.49 -28.94 23.51
C TYR A 471 13.55 -28.99 25.05
N PRO A 472 13.04 -27.99 25.80
CA PRO A 472 12.99 -28.04 27.26
C PRO A 472 12.21 -29.24 27.79
N ALA A 473 11.06 -29.59 27.20
CA ALA A 473 10.26 -30.73 27.61
C ALA A 473 11.00 -32.05 27.42
N LYS A 474 11.79 -32.19 26.34
CA LYS A 474 12.65 -33.35 26.11
C LYS A 474 13.78 -33.43 27.13
N VAL A 475 14.37 -32.29 27.51
CA VAL A 475 15.37 -32.23 28.59
C VAL A 475 14.73 -32.69 29.91
N ALA A 476 13.58 -32.13 30.27
CA ALA A 476 12.83 -32.49 31.48
C ALA A 476 12.47 -33.98 31.54
N ALA A 477 11.96 -34.50 30.42
CA ALA A 477 11.58 -35.89 30.29
C ALA A 477 12.77 -36.85 30.36
N ARG A 478 14.01 -36.43 30.11
CA ARG A 478 15.21 -37.30 30.14
C ARG A 478 16.03 -37.19 31.42
N LEU A 479 15.56 -36.41 32.40
CA LEU A 479 16.25 -36.27 33.68
C LEU A 479 16.29 -37.60 34.45
N ALA A 480 17.47 -37.92 35.00
CA ALA A 480 17.69 -39.13 35.79
C ALA A 480 17.23 -38.92 37.25
N PRO A 481 16.33 -39.76 37.81
CA PRO A 481 15.79 -39.58 39.16
C PRO A 481 16.88 -39.61 40.26
N MET A 482 17.95 -40.37 40.02
CA MET A 482 19.05 -40.58 40.96
C MET A 482 19.92 -39.32 41.16
N GLU A 483 20.01 -38.45 40.15
CA GLU A 483 20.74 -37.18 40.24
C GLU A 483 19.98 -36.16 41.09
N ALA A 484 18.64 -36.20 41.11
CA ALA A 484 17.80 -35.28 41.89
C ALA A 484 17.81 -35.49 43.40
N MET A 485 18.09 -36.72 43.84
CA MET A 485 18.22 -37.03 45.27
C MET A 485 19.64 -36.77 45.81
N ARG A 486 20.61 -36.50 44.92
CA ARG A 486 22.01 -36.24 45.29
C ARG A 486 22.33 -34.74 45.45
N VAL A 487 21.44 -33.87 45.01
CA VAL A 487 21.59 -32.41 45.16
C VAL A 487 21.05 -32.01 46.53
N GLU A 488 21.97 -31.70 47.44
CA GLU A 488 21.72 -31.12 48.78
C GLU A 488 20.96 -29.80 48.67
#